data_AF-A0A357MK97-F1
#
_entry.id   AF-A0A357MK97-F1
#
_cell.length_a   1.000
_cell.length_b   1.000
_cell.length_c   1.000
_cell.angle_alpha   90.00
_cell.angle_beta   90.00
_cell.angle_gamma   90.00
#
_symmetry.space_group_name_H-M   'P 1'
#
loop_
_entity.id
_entity.type
_entity.pdbx_description
1 polymer ?
#
loop_
_entity_poly.entity_id
_entity_poly.type
_entity_poly.pdbx_seq_one_letter_code
_entity_poly.pdbx_strand_id
1 'polypeptide(L)'
;MIAFDLGLYGLGYAVGTDHPALGWSSRPPYAVRPPELPGPDGIGTAMPLVTLGMVNPVIANRAVATFTAGLKRQHGAFKFGDMAGFNMGHHYGFIEKGVILSKLQPNLSTLYGLTDGTIAMKTWEEADNALLPRIAFARQNGVPLVVADPVTGQPVPGDRVTQWGPGNWSGSAKAELRTLRAGACMASHEGRDWLLYGYFSSATPSAMARVFMAYRCDYAMLLGMNALEHTYLALYVPRGGRMHVAHLVPGMALIEKKARDGTILPRFIGFADNRDLFYVTRKEPRP
;
A
#
# COMPACT_ATOMS: atom_id res chain seq x y z
N MET A 1 16.43 -0.89 1.96
CA MET A 1 15.30 -0.01 2.32
C MET A 1 15.52 1.34 1.69
N ILE A 2 14.45 2.12 1.51
CA ILE A 2 14.49 3.53 1.07
C ILE A 2 13.64 4.34 2.05
N ALA A 3 14.07 5.55 2.39
CA ALA A 3 13.33 6.47 3.26
C ALA A 3 13.01 7.77 2.49
N PHE A 4 11.80 8.30 2.70
CA PHE A 4 11.34 9.55 2.14
C PHE A 4 11.05 10.54 3.27
N ASP A 5 11.74 11.68 3.27
CA ASP A 5 11.48 12.79 4.20
C ASP A 5 10.13 13.43 3.85
N LEU A 6 9.13 13.28 4.73
CA LEU A 6 7.78 13.80 4.50
C LEU A 6 7.69 15.32 4.66
N GLY A 7 8.75 15.97 5.16
CA GLY A 7 8.91 17.42 5.09
C GLY A 7 9.20 17.91 3.67
N LEU A 8 9.88 17.10 2.85
CA LEU A 8 10.29 17.44 1.48
C LEU A 8 9.37 16.84 0.41
N TYR A 9 8.76 15.70 0.71
CA TYR A 9 8.00 14.92 -0.26
C TYR A 9 6.55 14.72 0.18
N GLY A 10 5.64 14.80 -0.79
CA GLY A 10 4.26 14.36 -0.67
C GLY A 10 4.09 12.92 -1.13
N LEU A 11 2.98 12.31 -0.73
CA LEU A 11 2.56 10.98 -1.15
C LEU A 11 1.20 11.08 -1.81
N GLY A 12 0.97 10.25 -2.82
CA GLY A 12 -0.35 10.00 -3.36
C GLY A 12 -0.56 8.53 -3.69
N TYR A 13 -1.78 8.19 -4.06
CA TYR A 13 -2.22 6.84 -4.40
C TYR A 13 -3.02 6.87 -5.70
N ALA A 14 -2.84 5.86 -6.53
CA ALA A 14 -3.60 5.69 -7.76
C ALA A 14 -4.05 4.23 -7.88
N VAL A 15 -5.33 4.04 -8.19
CA VAL A 15 -5.92 2.71 -8.38
C VAL A 15 -5.54 2.16 -9.75
N GLY A 16 -5.21 0.87 -9.79
CA GLY A 16 -4.88 0.13 -11.00
C GLY A 16 -6.04 0.05 -11.98
N THR A 17 -5.76 -0.28 -13.24
CA THR A 17 -6.83 -0.52 -14.23
C THR A 17 -7.72 -1.72 -13.86
N ASP A 18 -7.26 -2.60 -12.98
CA ASP A 18 -7.99 -3.80 -12.53
C ASP A 18 -7.90 -4.00 -11.02
N HIS A 19 -6.71 -3.81 -10.42
CA HIS A 19 -6.47 -4.07 -9.00
C HIS A 19 -6.41 -2.79 -8.15
N PRO A 20 -6.91 -2.83 -6.89
CA PRO A 20 -7.28 -4.04 -6.15
C PRO A 20 -8.58 -4.70 -6.59
N ALA A 21 -9.49 -4.02 -7.30
CA ALA A 21 -10.85 -4.44 -7.67
C ALA A 21 -11.90 -4.23 -6.57
N LEU A 22 -13.19 -4.23 -6.95
CA LEU A 22 -14.30 -3.85 -6.07
C LEU A 22 -15.23 -5.00 -5.66
N GLY A 23 -15.27 -6.07 -6.44
CA GLY A 23 -16.10 -7.24 -6.14
C GLY A 23 -15.67 -8.05 -4.91
N TRP A 24 -16.38 -9.15 -4.66
CA TRP A 24 -16.10 -10.06 -3.57
C TRP A 24 -14.77 -10.82 -3.74
N SER A 25 -13.99 -10.91 -2.67
CA SER A 25 -13.02 -11.98 -2.50
C SER A 25 -13.72 -13.30 -2.26
N SER A 26 -13.14 -14.40 -2.74
CA SER A 26 -13.58 -15.76 -2.42
C SER A 26 -13.11 -16.24 -1.05
N ARG A 27 -12.29 -15.46 -0.33
CA ARG A 27 -11.71 -15.85 0.96
C ARG A 27 -12.73 -15.90 2.10
N PRO A 28 -13.56 -14.86 2.33
CA PRO A 28 -14.54 -14.92 3.40
C PRO A 28 -15.62 -15.99 3.15
N PRO A 29 -16.20 -16.57 4.22
CA PRO A 29 -17.31 -17.53 4.10
C PRO A 29 -18.47 -16.97 3.26
N TYR A 30 -19.29 -17.85 2.67
CA TYR A 30 -20.47 -17.39 1.93
C TYR A 30 -21.49 -16.67 2.82
N ALA A 31 -21.60 -17.08 4.09
CA ALA A 31 -22.54 -16.48 5.05
C ALA A 31 -22.32 -14.97 5.30
N VAL A 32 -21.13 -14.44 5.03
CA VAL A 32 -20.82 -13.00 5.19
C VAL A 32 -20.86 -12.24 3.87
N ARG A 33 -21.32 -12.89 2.80
CA ARG A 33 -21.43 -12.34 1.45
C ARG A 33 -22.91 -12.33 1.04
N PRO A 34 -23.67 -11.27 1.38
CA PRO A 34 -25.07 -11.18 1.00
C PRO A 34 -25.25 -11.40 -0.52
N PRO A 35 -26.07 -12.37 -0.95
CA PRO A 35 -26.17 -12.76 -2.36
C PRO A 35 -26.57 -11.60 -3.29
N GLU A 36 -27.43 -10.70 -2.80
CA GLU A 36 -27.93 -9.52 -3.50
C GLU A 36 -26.89 -8.39 -3.67
N LEU A 37 -25.77 -8.41 -2.94
CA LEU A 37 -24.75 -7.37 -3.07
C LEU A 37 -23.69 -7.78 -4.11
N PRO A 38 -23.42 -6.96 -5.14
CA PRO A 38 -22.42 -7.28 -6.17
C PRO A 38 -20.97 -7.21 -5.65
N GLY A 39 -20.75 -6.64 -4.48
CA GLY A 39 -19.47 -6.57 -3.77
C GLY A 39 -19.67 -6.15 -2.31
N PRO A 40 -18.60 -6.16 -1.49
CA PRO A 40 -18.65 -5.85 -0.05
C PRO A 40 -19.23 -4.47 0.27
N ASP A 41 -19.07 -3.52 -0.65
CA ASP A 41 -19.55 -2.14 -0.50
C ASP A 41 -20.84 -1.87 -1.28
N GLY A 42 -21.48 -2.91 -1.83
CA GLY A 42 -22.67 -2.79 -2.69
C GLY A 42 -22.35 -2.46 -4.16
N ILE A 43 -21.07 -2.37 -4.52
CA ILE A 43 -20.60 -2.22 -5.90
C ILE A 43 -19.58 -3.32 -6.23
N GLY A 44 -19.67 -3.90 -7.42
CA GLY A 44 -18.74 -4.93 -7.89
C GLY A 44 -17.69 -4.42 -8.88
N THR A 45 -17.86 -3.21 -9.40
CA THR A 45 -17.07 -2.63 -10.48
C THR A 45 -16.92 -1.12 -10.33
N ALA A 46 -15.86 -0.56 -10.93
CA ALA A 46 -15.61 0.88 -10.95
C ALA A 46 -16.34 1.58 -12.10
N MET A 47 -16.98 0.82 -13.01
CA MET A 47 -17.68 1.41 -14.15
C MET A 47 -18.74 2.43 -13.71
N PRO A 48 -18.84 3.57 -14.42
CA PRO A 48 -18.15 3.91 -15.67
C PRO A 48 -16.76 4.56 -15.51
N LEU A 49 -16.18 4.60 -14.32
CA LEU A 49 -14.86 5.20 -14.09
C LEU A 49 -13.75 4.39 -14.76
N VAL A 50 -12.78 5.09 -15.36
CA VAL A 50 -11.57 4.51 -15.95
C VAL A 50 -10.38 4.84 -15.06
N THR A 51 -9.94 3.86 -14.28
CA THR A 51 -8.71 3.95 -13.48
C THR A 51 -7.50 3.58 -14.35
N LEU A 52 -6.37 4.27 -14.14
CA LEU A 52 -5.20 4.12 -15.02
C LEU A 52 -4.04 3.34 -14.38
N GLY A 53 -4.00 3.21 -13.05
CA GLY A 53 -2.84 2.64 -12.37
C GLY A 53 -1.56 3.37 -12.71
N MET A 54 -1.60 4.69 -12.76
CA MET A 54 -0.43 5.51 -13.09
C MET A 54 -0.51 6.86 -12.41
N VAL A 55 0.65 7.51 -12.25
CA VAL A 55 0.73 8.88 -11.78
C VAL A 55 0.03 9.79 -12.79
N ASN A 56 -0.76 10.74 -12.29
CA ASN A 56 -1.42 11.72 -13.15
C ASN A 56 -0.35 12.48 -13.98
N PRO A 57 -0.44 12.47 -15.33
CA PRO A 57 0.54 13.12 -16.21
C PRO A 57 0.81 14.59 -15.88
N VAL A 58 -0.19 15.30 -15.33
CA VAL A 58 -0.07 16.71 -14.91
C VAL A 58 0.98 16.90 -13.81
N ILE A 59 1.18 15.91 -12.94
CA ILE A 59 2.14 15.97 -11.82
C ILE A 59 3.31 14.98 -11.98
N ALA A 60 3.38 14.24 -13.09
CA ALA A 60 4.38 13.20 -13.30
C ALA A 60 5.81 13.75 -13.30
N ASN A 61 6.01 15.00 -13.73
CA ASN A 61 7.30 15.71 -13.66
C ASN A 61 7.81 15.96 -12.23
N ARG A 62 6.92 15.91 -11.23
CA ARG A 62 7.25 16.04 -9.81
C ARG A 62 7.48 14.69 -9.13
N ALA A 63 7.12 13.57 -9.77
CA ALA A 63 7.30 12.25 -9.22
C ALA A 63 8.79 11.94 -9.05
N VAL A 64 9.17 11.51 -7.85
CA VAL A 64 10.54 11.07 -7.52
C VAL A 64 10.61 9.57 -7.24
N ALA A 65 9.48 8.95 -6.93
CA ALA A 65 9.39 7.51 -6.77
C ALA A 65 7.97 6.98 -7.02
N THR A 66 7.88 5.71 -7.35
CA THR A 66 6.63 4.93 -7.27
C THR A 66 6.91 3.57 -6.64
N PHE A 67 5.92 3.01 -5.96
CA PHE A 67 5.97 1.65 -5.46
C PHE A 67 4.58 1.02 -5.38
N THR A 68 4.51 -0.31 -5.52
CA THR A 68 3.23 -1.03 -5.52
C THR A 68 2.55 -0.96 -4.16
N ALA A 69 1.24 -0.67 -4.15
CA ALA A 69 0.57 -0.26 -2.92
C ALA A 69 0.07 -1.41 -2.03
N GLY A 70 -0.38 -2.54 -2.58
CA GLY A 70 -1.01 -3.53 -1.70
C GLY A 70 -1.47 -4.83 -2.33
N LEU A 71 -2.42 -5.48 -1.67
CA LEU A 71 -2.95 -6.78 -2.10
C LEU A 71 -4.11 -6.62 -3.09
N LYS A 72 -4.22 -7.55 -4.06
CA LYS A 72 -5.42 -7.69 -4.90
C LYS A 72 -6.63 -8.01 -4.03
N ARG A 73 -7.84 -7.68 -4.47
CA ARG A 73 -9.11 -7.96 -3.76
C ARG A 73 -9.24 -9.43 -3.36
N GLN A 74 -8.87 -10.36 -4.24
CA GLN A 74 -8.87 -11.80 -3.93
C GLN A 74 -8.07 -12.15 -2.67
N HIS A 75 -7.02 -11.38 -2.34
CA HIS A 75 -6.19 -11.57 -1.16
C HIS A 75 -6.43 -10.53 -0.07
N GLY A 76 -7.12 -9.44 -0.39
CA GLY A 76 -7.44 -8.32 0.49
C GLY A 76 -8.72 -8.54 1.28
N ALA A 77 -8.91 -9.74 1.82
CA ALA A 77 -9.99 -10.11 2.73
C ALA A 77 -9.57 -11.35 3.53
N PHE A 78 -10.14 -11.54 4.72
CA PHE A 78 -9.72 -12.61 5.64
C PHE A 78 -10.33 -13.95 5.24
N LYS A 79 -9.48 -14.99 5.22
CA LYS A 79 -9.92 -16.38 5.04
C LYS A 79 -10.20 -17.08 6.38
N PHE A 80 -9.48 -16.69 7.42
CA PHE A 80 -9.48 -17.34 8.74
C PHE A 80 -9.48 -16.30 9.85
N GLY A 81 -9.81 -16.74 11.06
CA GLY A 81 -9.92 -15.89 12.24
C GLY A 81 -11.26 -15.17 12.32
N ASP A 82 -11.42 -14.41 13.40
CA ASP A 82 -12.58 -13.57 13.69
C ASP A 82 -12.94 -12.62 12.54
N MET A 83 -11.97 -11.90 11.97
CA MET A 83 -12.21 -10.90 10.91
C MET A 83 -12.74 -11.48 9.59
N ALA A 84 -12.70 -12.80 9.39
CA ALA A 84 -13.34 -13.44 8.25
C ALA A 84 -14.88 -13.50 8.40
N GLY A 85 -15.40 -13.43 9.63
CA GLY A 85 -16.80 -13.67 9.97
C GLY A 85 -17.70 -12.43 10.08
N PHE A 86 -17.15 -11.22 10.05
CA PHE A 86 -17.91 -9.97 10.21
C PHE A 86 -17.35 -8.83 9.33
N ASN A 87 -18.07 -7.70 9.28
CA ASN A 87 -17.89 -6.57 8.34
C ASN A 87 -17.48 -7.04 6.95
N MET A 88 -18.31 -7.91 6.36
CA MET A 88 -18.10 -8.43 5.01
C MET A 88 -16.74 -9.14 4.82
N GLY A 89 -16.15 -9.73 5.87
CA GLY A 89 -14.85 -10.43 5.82
C GLY A 89 -13.62 -9.50 5.79
N HIS A 90 -13.82 -8.23 6.16
CA HIS A 90 -12.84 -7.13 6.16
C HIS A 90 -12.05 -7.02 4.86
N HIS A 91 -12.82 -6.80 3.80
CA HIS A 91 -12.32 -6.37 2.51
C HIS A 91 -11.53 -5.05 2.64
N TYR A 92 -10.28 -5.04 2.22
CA TYR A 92 -9.38 -3.90 2.43
C TYR A 92 -9.86 -2.69 1.63
N GLY A 93 -10.09 -1.58 2.33
CA GLY A 93 -10.59 -0.34 1.75
C GLY A 93 -9.51 0.47 1.03
N PHE A 94 -9.98 1.39 0.18
CA PHE A 94 -9.13 2.35 -0.50
C PHE A 94 -9.91 3.55 -1.04
N ILE A 95 -9.24 4.70 -1.04
CA ILE A 95 -9.75 6.00 -1.44
C ILE A 95 -8.71 6.63 -2.38
N GLU A 96 -9.13 7.06 -3.56
CA GLU A 96 -8.30 7.82 -4.50
C GLU A 96 -8.92 9.21 -4.70
N LYS A 97 -8.15 10.27 -4.49
CA LYS A 97 -8.57 11.67 -4.72
C LYS A 97 -9.90 12.01 -4.02
N GLY A 98 -10.05 11.56 -2.78
CA GLY A 98 -11.26 11.71 -1.97
C GLY A 98 -12.45 10.84 -2.39
N VAL A 99 -12.36 10.08 -3.48
CA VAL A 99 -13.41 9.15 -3.91
C VAL A 99 -13.26 7.84 -3.15
N ILE A 100 -14.27 7.51 -2.35
CA ILE A 100 -14.35 6.24 -1.63
C ILE A 100 -14.76 5.15 -2.63
N LEU A 101 -13.78 4.42 -3.14
CA LEU A 101 -14.01 3.29 -4.03
C LEU A 101 -14.32 2.03 -3.23
N SER A 102 -13.67 1.83 -2.08
CA SER A 102 -13.99 0.76 -1.14
C SER A 102 -13.85 1.26 0.30
N LYS A 103 -14.82 0.97 1.16
CA LYS A 103 -14.90 1.54 2.50
C LYS A 103 -13.69 1.13 3.34
N LEU A 104 -13.15 2.08 4.10
CA LEU A 104 -12.14 1.79 5.11
C LEU A 104 -12.81 1.00 6.25
N GLN A 105 -12.24 -0.15 6.56
CA GLN A 105 -12.74 -1.03 7.62
C GLN A 105 -11.96 -0.82 8.91
N PRO A 106 -12.60 -0.89 10.08
CA PRO A 106 -11.91 -0.90 11.37
C PRO A 106 -10.90 -2.04 11.50
N ASN A 107 -9.92 -1.88 12.38
CA ASN A 107 -8.89 -2.86 12.72
C ASN A 107 -7.86 -3.15 11.61
N LEU A 108 -7.91 -2.42 10.50
CA LEU A 108 -6.96 -2.60 9.40
C LEU A 108 -5.92 -1.48 9.33
N SER A 109 -4.67 -1.87 9.08
CA SER A 109 -3.58 -0.95 8.80
C SER A 109 -3.87 -0.11 7.58
N THR A 110 -3.83 1.20 7.75
CA THR A 110 -4.22 2.18 6.75
C THR A 110 -3.12 3.22 6.60
N LEU A 111 -2.57 3.35 5.40
CA LEU A 111 -1.75 4.49 4.99
C LEU A 111 -2.65 5.49 4.27
N TYR A 112 -2.69 6.72 4.77
CA TYR A 112 -3.57 7.76 4.24
C TYR A 112 -2.87 9.11 4.19
N GLY A 113 -3.41 9.98 3.35
CA GLY A 113 -3.05 11.39 3.31
C GLY A 113 -4.29 12.27 3.36
N LEU A 114 -4.17 13.41 4.01
CA LEU A 114 -5.22 14.41 4.13
C LEU A 114 -5.03 15.54 3.11
N THR A 115 -6.09 16.31 2.88
CA THR A 115 -6.09 17.46 1.96
C THR A 115 -5.15 18.59 2.39
N ASP A 116 -4.74 18.64 3.67
CA ASP A 116 -3.75 19.59 4.19
C ASP A 116 -2.28 19.14 3.97
N GLY A 117 -2.08 17.96 3.37
CA GLY A 117 -0.77 17.38 3.12
C GLY A 117 -0.21 16.54 4.27
N THR A 118 -0.96 16.33 5.35
CA THR A 118 -0.65 15.34 6.40
C THR A 118 -0.62 13.95 5.78
N ILE A 119 0.39 13.15 6.13
CA ILE A 119 0.52 11.74 5.73
C ILE A 119 0.71 10.94 7.00
N ALA A 120 -0.10 9.91 7.19
CA ALA A 120 -0.09 9.12 8.42
C ALA A 120 -0.40 7.65 8.13
N MET A 121 -0.02 6.81 9.08
CA MET A 121 -0.29 5.38 9.07
C MET A 121 -0.79 4.95 10.44
N LYS A 122 -1.95 4.29 10.51
CA LYS A 122 -2.48 3.73 11.76
C LYS A 122 -3.38 2.52 11.51
N THR A 123 -3.78 1.85 12.59
CA THR A 123 -4.91 0.91 12.57
C THR A 123 -6.18 1.74 12.53
N TRP A 124 -7.01 1.58 11.51
CA TRP A 124 -8.23 2.38 11.37
C TRP A 124 -9.24 2.04 12.47
N GLU A 125 -9.83 3.06 13.06
CA GLU A 125 -10.91 2.96 14.04
C GLU A 125 -12.20 3.55 13.46
N GLU A 126 -13.35 3.18 14.02
CA GLU A 126 -14.63 3.73 13.56
C GLU A 126 -14.72 5.25 13.75
N ALA A 127 -14.13 5.77 14.85
CA ALA A 127 -14.06 7.21 15.11
C ALA A 127 -13.25 7.97 14.05
N ASP A 128 -12.28 7.30 13.38
CA ASP A 128 -11.50 7.92 12.31
C ASP A 128 -12.36 8.23 11.07
N ASN A 129 -13.58 7.71 10.97
CA ASN A 129 -14.51 8.09 9.90
C ASN A 129 -14.82 9.60 9.89
N ALA A 130 -14.64 10.30 11.01
CA ALA A 130 -14.69 11.76 11.07
C ALA A 130 -13.63 12.44 10.17
N LEU A 131 -12.57 11.73 9.78
CA LEU A 131 -11.54 12.21 8.86
C LEU A 131 -11.94 12.10 7.39
N LEU A 132 -12.93 11.27 7.03
CA LEU A 132 -13.30 10.98 5.63
C LEU A 132 -13.46 12.25 4.76
N PRO A 133 -14.10 13.35 5.22
CA PRO A 133 -14.23 14.56 4.41
C PRO A 133 -12.90 15.24 4.06
N ARG A 134 -11.82 14.91 4.77
CA ARG A 134 -10.48 15.47 4.60
C ARG A 134 -9.49 14.48 3.98
N ILE A 135 -9.89 13.23 3.70
CA ILE A 135 -8.98 12.25 3.11
C ILE A 135 -8.76 12.57 1.63
N ALA A 136 -7.50 12.81 1.25
CA ALA A 136 -7.09 12.89 -0.14
C ALA A 136 -6.89 11.48 -0.74
N PHE A 137 -6.30 10.57 0.04
CA PHE A 137 -6.20 9.16 -0.33
C PHE A 137 -6.08 8.27 0.90
N ALA A 138 -6.42 6.99 0.77
CA ALA A 138 -6.18 5.99 1.79
C ALA A 138 -6.07 4.60 1.15
N ARG A 139 -5.29 3.71 1.77
CA ARG A 139 -5.18 2.31 1.34
C ARG A 139 -4.91 1.41 2.53
N GLN A 140 -5.73 0.37 2.67
CA GLN A 140 -5.58 -0.60 3.76
C GLN A 140 -4.84 -1.86 3.31
N ASN A 141 -4.03 -2.48 4.17
CA ASN A 141 -3.48 -3.82 3.89
C ASN A 141 -3.38 -4.66 5.17
N GLY A 142 -4.49 -5.32 5.53
CA GLY A 142 -4.53 -6.29 6.61
C GLY A 142 -4.24 -5.66 7.97
N VAL A 143 -3.62 -6.45 8.85
CA VAL A 143 -3.30 -6.06 10.23
C VAL A 143 -1.89 -5.48 10.33
N PRO A 144 -1.57 -4.74 11.41
CA PRO A 144 -0.23 -4.16 11.58
C PRO A 144 0.88 -5.20 11.68
N LEU A 145 2.04 -4.84 11.12
CA LEU A 145 3.32 -5.49 11.42
C LEU A 145 3.93 -4.92 12.70
N VAL A 146 3.84 -3.61 12.90
CA VAL A 146 4.35 -2.89 14.07
C VAL A 146 3.32 -1.85 14.48
N VAL A 147 3.17 -1.66 15.79
CA VAL A 147 2.43 -0.56 16.41
C VAL A 147 3.27 0.06 17.51
N ALA A 148 3.01 1.31 17.86
CA ALA A 148 3.55 1.91 19.07
C ALA A 148 2.81 1.35 20.29
N ASP A 149 3.57 0.92 21.29
CA ASP A 149 3.02 0.56 22.59
C ASP A 149 2.40 1.81 23.24
N PRO A 150 1.12 1.77 23.66
CA PRO A 150 0.40 2.95 24.11
C PRO A 150 0.93 3.52 25.45
N VAL A 151 1.68 2.73 26.22
CA VAL A 151 2.22 3.15 27.52
C VAL A 151 3.62 3.75 27.37
N THR A 152 4.47 3.11 26.56
CA THR A 152 5.90 3.43 26.45
C THR A 152 6.26 4.18 25.17
N GLY A 153 5.36 4.22 24.19
CA GLY A 153 5.61 4.73 22.84
C GLY A 153 6.64 3.92 22.05
N GLN A 154 7.13 2.79 22.58
CA GLN A 154 8.14 1.98 21.90
C GLN A 154 7.48 1.11 20.83
N PRO A 155 8.17 0.83 19.71
CA PRO A 155 7.63 -0.03 18.68
C PRO A 155 7.55 -1.47 19.18
N VAL A 156 6.40 -2.11 19.01
CA VAL A 156 6.16 -3.53 19.33
C VAL A 156 5.53 -4.23 18.13
N PRO A 157 5.71 -5.56 17.97
CA PRO A 157 5.02 -6.30 16.92
C PRO A 157 3.50 -6.19 17.07
N GLY A 158 2.78 -6.13 15.95
CA GLY A 158 1.32 -6.25 15.97
C GLY A 158 0.87 -7.56 16.61
N ASP A 159 -0.28 -7.54 17.28
CA ASP A 159 -0.87 -8.66 18.04
C ASP A 159 -1.02 -9.97 17.23
N ARG A 160 -1.23 -9.84 15.93
CA ARG A 160 -1.45 -10.95 14.99
C ARG A 160 -0.23 -11.33 14.17
N VAL A 161 0.94 -10.69 14.37
CA VAL A 161 2.15 -10.96 13.58
C VAL A 161 2.60 -12.42 13.64
N THR A 162 2.38 -13.10 14.77
CA THR A 162 2.70 -14.52 14.96
C THR A 162 1.53 -15.46 14.63
N GLN A 163 0.39 -14.92 14.22
CA GLN A 163 -0.85 -15.66 13.99
C GLN A 163 -1.16 -15.75 12.49
N TRP A 164 -0.85 -16.88 11.86
CA TRP A 164 -0.95 -17.05 10.40
C TRP A 164 -2.34 -16.74 9.83
N GLY A 165 -3.37 -17.44 10.30
CA GLY A 165 -4.74 -17.28 9.82
C GLY A 165 -5.33 -15.92 10.19
N PRO A 166 -5.42 -15.58 11.49
CA PRO A 166 -5.98 -14.31 11.96
C PRO A 166 -5.22 -13.05 11.50
N GLY A 167 -3.93 -13.16 11.17
CA GLY A 167 -3.15 -12.07 10.57
C GLY A 167 -3.29 -11.96 9.05
N ASN A 168 -4.05 -12.87 8.43
CA ASN A 168 -4.17 -13.01 6.97
C ASN A 168 -2.80 -13.12 6.26
N TRP A 169 -1.81 -13.67 6.94
CA TRP A 169 -0.47 -13.81 6.42
C TRP A 169 -0.45 -14.88 5.34
N SER A 170 -0.20 -14.47 4.11
CA SER A 170 -0.04 -15.40 2.98
C SER A 170 1.41 -15.85 2.86
N GLY A 171 1.62 -17.08 2.41
CA GLY A 171 2.93 -17.62 2.04
C GLY A 171 3.23 -17.42 0.56
N SER A 172 4.32 -18.04 0.10
CA SER A 172 4.62 -18.17 -1.33
C SER A 172 3.52 -18.96 -2.05
N ALA A 173 3.60 -19.06 -3.38
CA ALA A 173 2.71 -19.95 -4.15
C ALA A 173 2.78 -21.42 -3.69
N LYS A 174 3.87 -21.82 -3.03
CA LYS A 174 4.08 -23.14 -2.43
C LYS A 174 3.72 -23.18 -0.94
N ALA A 175 3.04 -22.16 -0.43
CA ALA A 175 2.69 -21.97 0.97
C ALA A 175 3.88 -21.83 1.96
N GLU A 176 5.07 -21.49 1.47
CA GLU A 176 6.23 -21.24 2.34
C GLU A 176 6.08 -19.90 3.07
N LEU A 177 6.33 -19.88 4.39
CA LEU A 177 6.16 -18.68 5.21
C LEU A 177 7.15 -17.57 4.82
N ARG A 178 8.39 -17.98 4.55
CA ARG A 178 9.46 -17.11 4.09
C ARG A 178 9.30 -16.89 2.60
N THR A 179 9.02 -15.64 2.22
CA THR A 179 8.84 -15.29 0.82
C THR A 179 9.19 -13.83 0.56
N LEU A 180 9.22 -13.46 -0.70
CA LEU A 180 9.42 -12.10 -1.16
C LEU A 180 8.28 -11.22 -0.65
N ARG A 181 8.58 -10.14 0.07
CA ARG A 181 7.59 -9.21 0.64
C ARG A 181 8.01 -7.76 0.48
N ALA A 182 7.03 -6.87 0.42
CA ALA A 182 7.21 -5.45 0.60
C ALA A 182 6.46 -4.97 1.85
N GLY A 183 6.94 -3.89 2.46
CA GLY A 183 6.30 -3.24 3.59
C GLY A 183 6.53 -1.74 3.56
N ALA A 184 5.66 -0.99 4.22
CA ALA A 184 5.85 0.43 4.49
C ALA A 184 5.82 0.67 6.00
N CYS A 185 6.60 1.64 6.47
CA CYS A 185 6.56 2.09 7.86
C CYS A 185 6.63 3.61 7.97
N MET A 186 6.03 4.13 9.04
CA MET A 186 6.24 5.50 9.50
C MET A 186 7.28 5.50 10.60
N ALA A 187 8.22 6.44 10.56
CA ALA A 187 9.19 6.64 11.62
C ALA A 187 9.41 8.14 11.87
N SER A 188 9.60 8.50 13.13
CA SER A 188 9.91 9.85 13.56
C SER A 188 11.36 9.93 14.03
N HIS A 189 12.17 10.80 13.43
CA HIS A 189 13.58 10.97 13.82
C HIS A 189 14.00 12.44 13.73
N GLU A 190 14.60 12.96 14.80
CA GLU A 190 15.07 14.35 14.92
C GLU A 190 14.02 15.40 14.50
N GLY A 191 12.76 15.19 14.91
CA GLY A 191 11.64 16.09 14.60
C GLY A 191 11.16 16.04 13.15
N ARG A 192 11.55 15.00 12.39
CA ARG A 192 11.09 14.75 11.02
C ARG A 192 10.35 13.43 10.91
N ASP A 193 9.31 13.45 10.11
CA ASP A 193 8.55 12.26 9.76
C ASP A 193 9.07 11.64 8.46
N TRP A 194 9.20 10.32 8.48
CA TRP A 194 9.75 9.54 7.38
C TRP A 194 8.77 8.44 6.98
N LEU A 195 8.59 8.27 5.68
CA LEU A 195 7.98 7.08 5.11
C LEU A 195 9.09 6.16 4.60
N LEU A 196 9.17 4.95 5.15
CA LEU A 196 10.17 3.97 4.78
C LEU A 196 9.51 2.87 3.94
N TYR A 197 10.14 2.53 2.81
CA TYR A 197 9.82 1.37 2.01
C TYR A 197 10.82 0.24 2.25
N GLY A 198 10.30 -0.94 2.57
CA GLY A 198 11.06 -2.16 2.78
C GLY A 198 10.82 -3.19 1.69
N TYR A 199 11.89 -3.63 1.04
CA TYR A 199 11.92 -4.84 0.20
C TYR A 199 12.63 -5.95 0.98
N PHE A 200 11.98 -7.11 1.06
CA PHE A 200 12.48 -8.28 1.77
C PHE A 200 12.52 -9.44 0.79
N SER A 201 13.72 -9.84 0.36
CA SER A 201 13.91 -10.92 -0.62
C SER A 201 13.37 -12.28 -0.15
N SER A 202 13.38 -12.52 1.17
CA SER A 202 12.78 -13.70 1.80
C SER A 202 12.56 -13.46 3.29
N ALA A 203 11.33 -13.18 3.71
CA ALA A 203 10.99 -12.90 5.11
C ALA A 203 9.63 -13.47 5.53
N THR A 204 9.50 -13.73 6.83
CA THR A 204 8.20 -13.89 7.51
C THR A 204 7.69 -12.52 8.00
N PRO A 205 6.40 -12.37 8.33
CA PRO A 205 5.90 -11.16 8.99
C PRO A 205 6.65 -10.80 10.28
N SER A 206 6.99 -11.80 11.11
CA SER A 206 7.79 -11.59 12.33
C SER A 206 9.18 -11.02 12.04
N ALA A 207 9.85 -11.50 10.98
CA ALA A 207 11.14 -10.97 10.58
C ALA A 207 11.02 -9.52 10.07
N MET A 208 9.98 -9.21 9.29
CA MET A 208 9.71 -7.83 8.85
C MET A 208 9.47 -6.90 10.05
N ALA A 209 8.64 -7.32 11.01
CA ALA A 209 8.35 -6.55 12.21
C ALA A 209 9.63 -6.23 13.00
N ARG A 210 10.52 -7.22 13.19
CA ARG A 210 11.81 -7.02 13.87
C ARG A 210 12.71 -6.02 13.14
N VAL A 211 12.75 -6.06 11.81
CA VAL A 211 13.51 -5.08 11.02
C VAL A 211 12.90 -3.68 11.20
N PHE A 212 11.59 -3.52 11.02
CA PHE A 212 10.96 -2.20 11.19
C PHE A 212 11.11 -1.63 12.62
N MET A 213 11.02 -2.48 13.65
CA MET A 213 11.32 -2.07 15.03
C MET A 213 12.78 -1.58 15.19
N ALA A 214 13.74 -2.23 14.53
CA ALA A 214 15.14 -1.81 14.56
C ALA A 214 15.37 -0.46 13.87
N TYR A 215 14.55 -0.13 12.86
CA TYR A 215 14.49 1.20 12.24
C TYR A 215 13.64 2.21 13.03
N ARG A 216 13.17 1.84 14.23
CA ARG A 216 12.37 2.70 15.13
C ARG A 216 11.07 3.18 14.46
N CYS A 217 10.46 2.32 13.65
CA CYS A 217 9.16 2.59 13.04
C CYS A 217 8.05 2.62 14.09
N ASP A 218 7.29 3.71 14.16
CA ASP A 218 6.14 3.88 15.06
C ASP A 218 4.95 3.01 14.63
N TYR A 219 4.83 2.78 13.31
CA TYR A 219 3.81 1.91 12.74
C TYR A 219 4.33 1.29 11.44
N ALA A 220 3.97 0.03 11.17
CA ALA A 220 4.33 -0.64 9.92
C ALA A 220 3.21 -1.53 9.40
N MET A 221 3.09 -1.60 8.07
CA MET A 221 2.12 -2.45 7.38
C MET A 221 2.74 -3.25 6.24
N LEU A 222 2.13 -4.39 5.92
CA LEU A 222 2.49 -5.20 4.77
C LEU A 222 1.98 -4.55 3.47
N LEU A 223 2.72 -4.69 2.38
CA LEU A 223 2.28 -4.31 1.03
C LEU A 223 2.11 -5.57 0.15
N GLY A 224 2.57 -5.54 -1.10
CA GLY A 224 2.57 -6.71 -1.98
C GLY A 224 3.64 -7.75 -1.63
N MET A 225 3.57 -8.92 -2.28
CA MET A 225 4.47 -10.05 -2.05
C MET A 225 4.58 -10.96 -3.27
N ASN A 226 5.45 -11.97 -3.18
CA ASN A 226 5.59 -13.12 -4.09
C ASN A 226 6.10 -12.84 -5.52
N ALA A 227 6.09 -11.59 -6.00
CA ALA A 227 6.67 -11.23 -7.30
C ALA A 227 7.31 -9.84 -7.23
N LEU A 228 8.34 -9.60 -8.06
CA LEU A 228 9.00 -8.29 -8.16
C LEU A 228 8.02 -7.21 -8.62
N GLU A 229 7.04 -7.56 -9.43
CA GLU A 229 5.95 -6.67 -9.84
C GLU A 229 5.08 -6.23 -8.67
N HIS A 230 4.99 -7.02 -7.61
CA HIS A 230 4.14 -6.75 -6.45
C HIS A 230 4.93 -6.06 -5.33
N THR A 231 6.25 -6.18 -5.36
CA THR A 231 7.19 -5.55 -4.44
C THR A 231 8.05 -4.48 -5.12
N TYR A 232 7.54 -3.94 -6.24
CA TYR A 232 8.25 -2.99 -7.09
C TYR A 232 8.44 -1.65 -6.38
N LEU A 233 9.64 -1.07 -6.52
CA LEU A 233 9.92 0.33 -6.27
C LEU A 233 10.87 0.86 -7.36
N ALA A 234 10.58 2.06 -7.83
CA ALA A 234 11.50 2.83 -8.67
C ALA A 234 11.70 4.23 -8.13
N LEU A 235 12.91 4.77 -8.33
CA LEU A 235 13.30 6.15 -8.10
C LEU A 235 13.56 6.82 -9.44
N TYR A 236 13.09 8.05 -9.60
CA TYR A 236 13.31 8.87 -10.78
C TYR A 236 14.36 9.95 -10.47
N VAL A 237 15.58 9.70 -10.90
CA VAL A 237 16.76 10.50 -10.54
C VAL A 237 17.19 11.34 -11.73
N PRO A 238 17.15 12.68 -11.64
CA PRO A 238 17.74 13.54 -12.66
C PRO A 238 19.26 13.33 -12.70
N ARG A 239 19.81 12.93 -13.86
CA ARG A 239 21.25 12.75 -14.07
C ARG A 239 21.63 13.16 -15.50
N GLY A 240 22.51 14.16 -15.62
CA GLY A 240 23.04 14.60 -16.93
C GLY A 240 21.95 15.10 -17.90
N GLY A 241 20.96 15.84 -17.40
CA GLY A 241 19.83 16.35 -18.21
C GLY A 241 18.80 15.28 -18.62
N ARG A 242 18.94 14.04 -18.13
CA ARG A 242 18.00 12.93 -18.38
C ARG A 242 17.41 12.41 -17.07
N MET A 243 16.21 11.86 -17.13
CA MET A 243 15.63 11.12 -16.01
C MET A 243 16.11 9.68 -16.05
N HIS A 244 16.80 9.26 -15.00
CA HIS A 244 17.23 7.88 -14.82
C HIS A 244 16.25 7.14 -13.90
N VAL A 245 15.88 5.92 -14.28
CA VAL A 245 15.05 5.04 -13.45
C VAL A 245 15.97 4.11 -12.68
N ALA A 246 16.03 4.27 -11.36
CA ALA A 246 16.79 3.42 -10.47
C ALA A 246 15.86 2.47 -9.70
N HIS A 247 16.32 1.24 -9.48
CA HIS A 247 15.57 0.22 -8.76
C HIS A 247 16.33 -0.25 -7.54
N LEU A 248 15.58 -0.72 -6.54
CA LEU A 248 16.17 -1.25 -5.31
C LEU A 248 16.90 -2.59 -5.54
N VAL A 249 16.44 -3.39 -6.49
CA VAL A 249 17.13 -4.61 -6.95
C VAL A 249 17.11 -4.68 -8.48
N PRO A 250 18.16 -5.23 -9.13
CA PRO A 250 18.29 -5.21 -10.59
C PRO A 250 17.12 -5.83 -11.35
N GLY A 251 16.52 -6.91 -10.81
CA GLY A 251 15.42 -7.62 -11.46
C GLY A 251 14.16 -6.77 -11.67
N MET A 252 13.97 -5.68 -10.90
CA MET A 252 12.80 -4.81 -11.09
C MET A 252 12.86 -4.04 -12.42
N ALA A 253 14.05 -3.81 -12.99
CA ALA A 253 14.21 -3.16 -14.28
C ALA A 253 13.62 -3.96 -15.44
N LEU A 254 13.40 -5.27 -15.25
CA LEU A 254 12.78 -6.15 -16.25
C LEU A 254 11.27 -5.93 -16.38
N ILE A 255 10.66 -5.22 -15.43
CA ILE A 255 9.23 -4.92 -15.43
C ILE A 255 8.93 -3.67 -16.28
N GLU A 256 9.95 -2.86 -16.56
CA GLU A 256 9.81 -1.69 -17.41
C GLU A 256 9.46 -2.07 -18.84
N LYS A 257 8.62 -1.25 -19.49
CA LYS A 257 8.39 -1.37 -20.93
C LYS A 257 9.47 -0.60 -21.69
N LYS A 258 9.65 -0.95 -22.95
CA LYS A 258 10.49 -0.20 -23.89
C LYS A 258 9.67 0.22 -25.08
N ALA A 259 9.84 1.47 -25.50
CA ALA A 259 9.37 1.93 -26.80
C ALA A 259 10.19 1.30 -27.93
N ARG A 260 9.75 1.48 -29.18
CA ARG A 260 10.39 0.87 -30.36
C ARG A 260 11.84 1.30 -30.56
N ASP A 261 12.18 2.51 -30.12
CA ASP A 261 13.52 3.09 -30.16
C ASP A 261 14.42 2.63 -28.98
N GLY A 262 13.92 1.75 -28.12
CA GLY A 262 14.61 1.26 -26.93
C GLY A 262 14.49 2.17 -25.70
N THR A 263 13.79 3.30 -25.81
CA THR A 263 13.54 4.21 -24.67
C THR A 263 12.75 3.49 -23.59
N ILE A 264 13.23 3.56 -22.35
CA ILE A 264 12.54 2.98 -21.20
C ILE A 264 11.26 3.78 -20.93
N LEU A 265 10.14 3.07 -20.83
CA LEU A 265 8.86 3.59 -20.37
C LEU A 265 8.68 3.14 -18.92
N PRO A 266 8.88 4.04 -17.93
CA PRO A 266 8.88 3.63 -16.54
C PRO A 266 7.48 3.19 -16.10
N ARG A 267 7.35 2.06 -15.40
CA ARG A 267 6.10 1.56 -14.86
C ARG A 267 5.46 2.62 -13.98
N PHE A 268 4.13 2.72 -14.09
CA PHE A 268 3.30 3.71 -13.42
C PHE A 268 3.52 5.18 -13.84
N ILE A 269 4.45 5.47 -14.76
CA ILE A 269 4.64 6.82 -15.33
C ILE A 269 4.37 6.82 -16.83
N GLY A 270 5.07 5.95 -17.57
CA GLY A 270 5.03 5.91 -19.02
C GLY A 270 3.88 5.10 -19.60
N PHE A 271 3.17 4.30 -18.79
CA PHE A 271 2.03 3.51 -19.24
C PHE A 271 1.11 3.12 -18.08
N ALA A 272 -0.16 2.87 -18.40
CA ALA A 272 -1.19 2.39 -17.47
C ALA A 272 -0.90 0.96 -16.98
N ASP A 273 -1.12 0.70 -15.70
CA ASP A 273 -0.82 -0.58 -15.07
C ASP A 273 -2.06 -1.18 -14.38
N ASN A 274 -2.13 -2.51 -14.34
CA ASN A 274 -3.24 -3.16 -13.66
C ASN A 274 -3.15 -3.08 -12.14
N ARG A 275 -1.99 -2.73 -11.57
CA ARG A 275 -1.76 -2.60 -10.13
C ARG A 275 -1.98 -1.18 -9.64
N ASP A 276 -2.45 -1.09 -8.41
CA ASP A 276 -2.45 0.13 -7.65
C ASP A 276 -1.04 0.47 -7.12
N LEU A 277 -0.78 1.76 -6.98
CA LEU A 277 0.52 2.26 -6.54
C LEU A 277 0.39 3.41 -5.55
N PHE A 278 1.44 3.58 -4.77
CA PHE A 278 1.77 4.87 -4.18
C PHE A 278 2.82 5.57 -5.04
N TYR A 279 2.73 6.89 -5.11
CA TYR A 279 3.71 7.74 -5.77
C TYR A 279 4.18 8.84 -4.84
N VAL A 280 5.47 9.13 -4.90
CA VAL A 280 6.13 10.16 -4.09
C VAL A 280 6.44 11.33 -4.99
N THR A 281 6.07 12.54 -4.57
CA THR A 281 6.29 13.77 -5.35
C THR A 281 7.03 14.81 -4.53
N ARG A 282 7.87 15.63 -5.16
CA ARG A 282 8.40 16.85 -4.53
C ARG A 282 7.25 17.75 -4.09
N LYS A 283 7.26 18.24 -2.84
CA LYS A 283 6.37 19.32 -2.41
C LYS A 283 6.73 20.59 -3.17
N GLU A 284 5.71 21.39 -3.49
CA GLU A 284 5.97 22.74 -4.01
C GLU A 284 6.50 23.61 -2.86
N PRO A 285 7.42 24.55 -3.15
CA PRO A 285 7.71 25.62 -2.21
C PRO A 285 6.39 26.27 -1.81
N ARG A 286 6.15 26.44 -0.50
CA ARG A 286 5.01 27.26 -0.08
C ARG A 286 5.27 28.67 -0.63
N PRO A 287 4.27 29.31 -1.27
CA PRO A 287 4.41 30.69 -1.73
C PRO A 287 4.78 31.65 -0.60
#